data_AF-A0A087CRU5-F1
#
_entry.id   AF-A0A087CRU5-F1
#
_cell.length_a   1.000
_cell.length_b   1.000
_cell.length_c   1.000
_cell.angle_alpha   90.00
_cell.angle_beta   90.00
_cell.angle_gamma   90.00
#
_symmetry.space_group_name_H-M   'P 1'
#
loop_
_entity.id
_entity.type
_entity.pdbx_description
1 polymer ?
#
loop_
_entity_poly.entity_id
_entity_poly.type
_entity_poly.pdbx_seq_one_letter_code
_entity_poly.pdbx_strand_id
1 'polypeptide(L)'
;MLCDGFASVRYSTIGMRISAILVMVVGFAYGISLLFDPHDFVSDYIGFMKQGASATVLPICLMAMCLGRVRFRTFELVRRNPRDELGENVIWLNMMSCICAAYGGLVFAVMEFVIKRQSASVLHGSLTAMLVVQCLMMNISIGLVQLLLSYMGLVMEHVAAVLIALFAIAQWLLTPLVDGAARMMFYFWYPISPDWSDIVICQVIPCFGFCSLLIMACIVAFNSRDRLKN
;
A
#
# COMPACT_ATOMS: atom_id res chain seq x y z
N MET A 1 -8.90 15.13 -18.45
CA MET A 1 -9.25 14.30 -17.28
C MET A 1 -8.14 14.20 -16.23
N LEU A 2 -6.84 14.23 -16.57
CA LEU A 2 -5.74 14.18 -15.58
C LEU A 2 -5.57 15.43 -14.70
N CYS A 3 -5.88 16.64 -15.21
CA CYS A 3 -5.76 17.89 -14.44
C CYS A 3 -6.72 18.01 -13.25
N ASP A 4 -7.76 17.18 -13.23
CA ASP A 4 -8.82 17.19 -12.24
C ASP A 4 -8.51 16.31 -11.01
N GLY A 5 -7.56 15.37 -11.13
CA GLY A 5 -7.15 14.48 -10.05
C GLY A 5 -6.52 15.22 -8.87
N PHE A 6 -5.67 16.22 -9.16
CA PHE A 6 -5.04 17.07 -8.14
C PHE A 6 -5.99 18.11 -7.53
N ALA A 7 -7.13 18.39 -8.16
CA ALA A 7 -8.15 19.24 -7.54
C ALA A 7 -8.71 18.62 -6.26
N SER A 8 -8.73 17.28 -6.16
CA SER A 8 -9.18 16.55 -4.95
C SER A 8 -8.28 16.84 -3.74
N VAL A 9 -6.96 16.81 -3.94
CA VAL A 9 -5.95 17.15 -2.92
C VAL A 9 -6.14 18.57 -2.42
N ARG A 10 -6.52 19.50 -3.31
CA ARG A 10 -6.78 20.92 -2.98
C ARG A 10 -7.94 21.12 -2.00
N TYR A 11 -8.81 20.13 -1.86
CA TYR A 11 -9.97 20.15 -0.96
C TYR A 11 -9.83 19.31 0.31
N SER A 12 -8.72 18.60 0.49
CA SER A 12 -8.42 17.89 1.74
C SER A 12 -8.33 18.85 2.92
N THR A 13 -8.76 18.41 4.10
CA THR A 13 -8.66 19.22 5.32
C THR A 13 -7.19 19.45 5.68
N ILE A 14 -6.90 20.57 6.35
CA ILE A 14 -5.55 20.88 6.82
C ILE A 14 -5.01 19.76 7.72
N GLY A 15 -5.88 19.20 8.57
CA GLY A 15 -5.54 18.06 9.44
C GLY A 15 -5.03 16.85 8.64
N MET A 16 -5.72 16.42 7.59
CA MET A 16 -5.29 15.29 6.76
C MET A 16 -3.95 15.54 6.06
N ARG A 17 -3.71 16.77 5.59
CA ARG A 17 -2.42 17.11 4.96
C ARG A 17 -1.27 17.03 5.95
N ILE A 18 -1.47 17.55 7.16
CA ILE A 18 -0.49 17.48 8.24
C ILE A 18 -0.22 16.01 8.59
N SER A 19 -1.28 15.21 8.77
CA SER A 19 -1.14 13.77 9.07
C SER A 19 -0.39 13.02 7.97
N ALA A 20 -0.68 13.29 6.69
CA ALA A 20 0.03 12.64 5.57
C ALA A 20 1.51 13.02 5.54
N ILE A 21 1.85 14.30 5.77
CA ILE A 21 3.24 14.75 5.86
C ILE A 21 3.95 14.07 7.05
N LEU A 22 3.30 14.01 8.20
CA LEU A 22 3.86 13.40 9.40
C LEU A 22 4.12 11.90 9.19
N VAL A 23 3.18 11.18 8.57
CA VAL A 23 3.35 9.76 8.21
C VAL A 23 4.51 9.58 7.23
N MET A 24 4.67 10.45 6.24
CA MET A 24 5.81 10.39 5.31
C MET A 24 7.15 10.62 6.03
N VAL A 25 7.24 11.63 6.90
CA VAL A 25 8.48 11.96 7.61
C VAL A 25 8.86 10.87 8.60
N VAL A 26 7.91 10.38 9.41
CA VAL A 26 8.13 9.30 10.37
C VAL A 26 8.48 8.00 9.65
N GLY A 27 7.76 7.67 8.58
CA GLY A 27 8.05 6.50 7.74
C GLY A 27 9.45 6.57 7.14
N PHE A 28 9.86 7.73 6.62
CA PHE A 28 11.22 7.91 6.10
C PHE A 28 12.29 7.71 7.16
N ALA A 29 12.13 8.35 8.33
CA ALA A 29 13.08 8.22 9.43
C ALA A 29 13.18 6.77 9.94
N TYR A 30 12.04 6.08 10.05
CA TYR A 30 12.00 4.68 10.45
C TYR A 30 12.69 3.78 9.40
N GLY A 31 12.43 4.00 8.11
CA GLY A 31 13.07 3.25 7.02
C GLY A 31 14.59 3.39 7.02
N ILE A 32 15.09 4.60 7.26
CA ILE A 32 16.53 4.85 7.44
C ILE A 32 17.06 4.09 8.65
N SER A 33 16.38 4.18 9.81
CA SER A 33 16.85 3.53 11.03
C SER A 33 16.94 2.01 10.89
N LEU A 34 15.99 1.39 10.18
CA LEU A 34 15.95 -0.05 9.96
C LEU A 34 17.08 -0.54 9.04
N LEU A 35 17.50 0.31 8.11
CA LEU A 35 18.57 0.03 7.15
C LEU A 35 19.93 0.59 7.60
N PHE A 36 20.04 1.14 8.80
CA PHE A 36 21.28 1.79 9.24
C PHE A 36 22.35 0.78 9.68
N ASP A 37 21.92 -0.36 10.21
CA ASP A 37 22.83 -1.41 10.64
C ASP A 37 23.50 -2.10 9.43
N PRO A 38 24.80 -2.42 9.53
CA PRO A 38 25.54 -3.04 8.44
C PRO A 38 25.14 -4.51 8.31
N HIS A 39 24.36 -4.82 7.28
CA HIS A 39 24.02 -6.18 6.88
C HIS A 39 24.32 -6.40 5.39
N ASP A 40 24.27 -7.67 4.97
CA ASP A 40 24.35 -8.02 3.55
C ASP A 40 23.09 -7.52 2.82
N PHE A 41 23.22 -7.13 1.55
CA PHE A 41 22.14 -6.56 0.74
C PHE A 41 20.87 -7.44 0.73
N VAL A 42 21.03 -8.77 0.69
CA VAL A 42 19.91 -9.73 0.72
C VAL A 42 19.21 -9.70 2.08
N SER A 43 19.97 -9.59 3.16
CA SER A 43 19.42 -9.48 4.52
C SER A 43 18.69 -8.16 4.71
N ASP A 44 19.24 -7.05 4.17
CA ASP A 44 18.59 -5.74 4.17
C ASP A 44 17.29 -5.74 3.37
N TYR A 45 17.29 -6.34 2.17
CA TYR A 45 16.08 -6.53 1.37
C TYR A 45 15.02 -7.31 2.15
N ILE A 46 15.39 -8.45 2.74
CA ILE A 46 14.48 -9.28 3.53
C ILE A 46 13.97 -8.54 4.77
N GLY A 47 14.85 -7.82 5.47
CA GLY A 47 14.50 -7.03 6.65
C GLY A 47 13.53 -5.90 6.32
N PHE A 48 13.82 -5.16 5.24
CA PHE A 48 12.95 -4.10 4.75
C PHE A 48 11.59 -4.65 4.30
N MET A 49 11.54 -5.77 3.59
CA MET A 49 10.27 -6.38 3.18
C MET A 49 9.45 -6.90 4.37
N LYS A 50 10.10 -7.38 5.43
CA LYS A 50 9.42 -7.88 6.64
C LYS A 50 8.84 -6.79 7.52
N GLN A 51 9.45 -5.61 7.55
CA GLN A 51 9.13 -4.59 8.56
C GLN A 51 9.11 -3.16 8.02
N GLY A 52 9.99 -2.83 7.08
CA GLY A 52 10.09 -1.52 6.48
C GLY A 52 8.90 -1.21 5.57
N ALA A 53 8.51 -2.12 4.68
CA ALA A 53 7.47 -1.87 3.69
C ALA A 53 6.11 -1.50 4.32
N SER A 54 5.67 -2.23 5.35
CA SER A 54 4.39 -1.99 6.07
C SER A 54 4.40 -0.74 6.93
N ALA A 55 5.56 -0.37 7.49
CA ALA A 55 5.68 0.78 8.38
C ALA A 55 5.95 2.09 7.62
N THR A 56 6.57 2.00 6.44
CA THR A 56 7.05 3.17 5.69
C THR A 56 6.24 3.43 4.42
N VAL A 57 5.96 2.40 3.61
CA VAL A 57 5.34 2.56 2.29
C VAL A 57 3.82 2.49 2.37
N LEU A 58 3.30 1.47 3.06
CA LEU A 58 1.86 1.22 3.14
C LEU A 58 1.08 2.39 3.76
N PRO A 59 1.49 2.98 4.91
CA PRO A 59 0.72 4.04 5.54
C PRO A 59 0.66 5.30 4.67
N ILE A 60 1.74 5.61 3.94
CA ILE A 60 1.77 6.70 2.97
C ILE A 60 0.75 6.45 1.86
N CYS A 61 0.68 5.22 1.33
CA CYS A 61 -0.29 4.86 0.29
C CYS A 61 -1.74 5.00 0.77
N LEU A 62 -2.06 4.47 1.95
CA LEU A 62 -3.42 4.57 2.52
C LEU A 62 -3.83 6.02 2.78
N MET A 63 -2.91 6.85 3.27
CA MET A 63 -3.14 8.29 3.44
C MET A 63 -3.28 9.02 2.10
N ALA A 64 -2.47 8.67 1.10
CA ALA A 64 -2.56 9.23 -0.24
C ALA A 64 -3.89 8.89 -0.93
N MET A 65 -4.45 7.72 -0.64
CA MET A 65 -5.80 7.38 -1.07
C MET A 65 -6.86 8.26 -0.40
N CYS A 66 -6.74 8.56 0.90
CA CYS A 66 -7.63 9.48 1.60
C CYS A 66 -7.54 10.92 1.06
N LEU A 67 -6.35 11.36 0.62
CA LEU A 67 -6.15 12.67 -0.01
C LEU A 67 -6.76 12.77 -1.41
N GLY A 68 -7.08 11.62 -2.00
CA GLY A 68 -7.60 11.47 -3.35
C GLY A 68 -9.10 11.57 -3.48
N ARG A 69 -9.57 11.32 -4.71
CA ARG A 69 -10.91 11.64 -5.16
C ARG A 69 -11.92 10.54 -4.82
N VAL A 70 -12.30 10.40 -3.55
CA VAL A 70 -13.69 10.08 -3.18
C VAL A 70 -14.10 10.83 -1.94
N ARG A 71 -14.93 11.84 -2.15
CA ARG A 71 -15.70 12.40 -1.05
C ARG A 71 -16.91 11.48 -0.83
N PHE A 72 -16.78 10.53 0.09
CA PHE A 72 -17.89 9.73 0.60
C PHE A 72 -18.84 10.56 1.49
N ARG A 73 -19.15 11.80 1.11
CA ARG A 73 -20.31 12.46 1.70
C ARG A 73 -21.53 11.78 1.11
N THR A 74 -22.37 11.23 1.98
CA THR A 74 -23.56 10.43 1.65
C THR A 74 -24.48 11.08 0.59
N PHE A 75 -24.41 12.40 0.43
CA PHE A 75 -25.14 13.18 -0.56
C PHE A 75 -24.49 13.29 -1.96
N GLU A 76 -23.17 13.16 -2.09
CA GLU A 76 -22.48 13.25 -3.39
C GLU A 76 -22.59 11.93 -4.18
N LEU A 77 -22.69 10.79 -3.48
CA LEU A 77 -22.95 9.45 -4.04
C LEU A 77 -24.29 9.34 -4.79
N VAL A 78 -25.22 10.29 -4.60
CA VAL A 78 -26.54 10.27 -5.27
C VAL A 78 -26.48 10.85 -6.69
N ARG A 79 -25.42 11.59 -7.03
CA ARG A 79 -25.35 12.40 -8.26
C ARG A 79 -24.42 11.82 -9.34
N ARG A 80 -23.67 10.75 -9.05
CA ARG A 80 -22.71 10.16 -9.99
C ARG A 80 -23.06 8.72 -10.33
N ASN A 81 -22.72 8.33 -11.55
CA ASN A 81 -22.82 6.95 -11.98
C ASN A 81 -21.85 6.07 -11.16
N PRO A 82 -22.33 4.96 -10.63
CA PRO A 82 -21.58 4.11 -9.70
C PRO A 82 -20.35 3.43 -10.33
N ARG A 83 -20.45 3.11 -11.62
CA ARG A 83 -19.38 2.46 -12.39
C ARG A 83 -18.21 3.41 -12.67
N ASP A 84 -18.51 4.67 -12.96
CA ASP A 84 -17.51 5.68 -13.26
C ASP A 84 -16.70 6.02 -12.00
N GLU A 85 -17.35 6.02 -10.83
CA GLU A 85 -16.70 6.25 -9.54
C GLU A 85 -15.75 5.10 -9.14
N LEU A 86 -16.17 3.85 -9.30
CA LEU A 86 -15.28 2.70 -9.08
C LEU A 86 -14.05 2.75 -10.00
N GLY A 87 -14.25 3.07 -11.27
CA GLY A 87 -13.16 3.24 -12.24
C GLY A 87 -12.17 4.32 -11.82
N GLU A 88 -12.66 5.51 -11.46
CA GLU A 88 -11.82 6.62 -10.99
C GLU A 88 -10.99 6.24 -9.75
N ASN A 89 -11.58 5.48 -8.81
CA ASN A 89 -10.91 5.09 -7.58
C ASN A 89 -9.86 4.02 -7.77
N VAL A 90 -10.15 3.06 -8.64
CA VAL A 90 -9.17 2.03 -9.01
C VAL A 90 -8.01 2.68 -9.76
N ILE A 91 -8.27 3.65 -10.65
CA ILE A 91 -7.20 4.42 -11.32
C ILE A 91 -6.36 5.18 -10.29
N TRP A 92 -7.01 5.88 -9.36
CA TRP A 92 -6.32 6.62 -8.31
C TRP A 92 -5.47 5.71 -7.41
N LEU A 93 -6.03 4.57 -7.01
CA LEU A 93 -5.33 3.55 -6.24
C LEU A 93 -4.08 3.08 -6.98
N ASN A 94 -4.18 2.72 -8.26
CA ASN A 94 -3.05 2.28 -9.05
C ASN A 94 -1.97 3.37 -9.16
N MET A 95 -2.37 4.62 -9.43
CA MET A 95 -1.44 5.74 -9.50
C MET A 95 -0.69 5.96 -8.18
N MET A 96 -1.40 6.00 -7.05
CA MET A 96 -0.79 6.21 -5.74
C MET A 96 0.04 5.01 -5.29
N SER A 97 -0.39 3.80 -5.61
CA SER A 97 0.37 2.58 -5.32
C SER A 97 1.69 2.56 -6.07
N CYS A 98 1.71 2.96 -7.35
CA CYS A 98 2.93 3.10 -8.15
C CYS A 98 3.88 4.15 -7.56
N ILE A 99 3.37 5.32 -7.19
CA ILE A 99 4.18 6.40 -6.61
C ILE A 99 4.79 5.94 -5.28
N CYS A 100 3.99 5.33 -4.39
CA CYS A 100 4.45 4.88 -3.09
C CYS A 100 5.44 3.70 -3.20
N ALA A 101 5.21 2.77 -4.14
CA ALA A 101 6.14 1.68 -4.40
C ALA A 101 7.49 2.18 -4.94
N ALA A 102 7.46 3.13 -5.87
CA ALA A 102 8.68 3.79 -6.37
C ALA A 102 9.41 4.55 -5.25
N TYR A 103 8.67 5.22 -4.36
CA TYR A 103 9.24 5.84 -3.16
C TYR A 103 9.96 4.82 -2.27
N GLY A 104 9.33 3.67 -1.97
CA GLY A 104 9.95 2.62 -1.18
C GLY A 104 11.24 2.09 -1.81
N GLY A 105 11.22 1.83 -3.11
CA GLY A 105 12.42 1.43 -3.87
C GLY A 105 13.51 2.50 -3.87
N LEU A 106 13.15 3.78 -3.96
CA LEU A 106 14.08 4.89 -3.90
C LEU A 106 14.72 5.03 -2.51
N VAL A 107 13.93 4.91 -1.43
CA VAL A 107 14.47 4.92 -0.05
C VAL A 107 15.49 3.78 0.13
N PHE A 108 15.14 2.58 -0.30
CA PHE A 108 16.03 1.41 -0.23
C PHE A 108 17.31 1.63 -1.06
N ALA A 109 17.18 2.09 -2.31
CA ALA A 109 18.32 2.36 -3.19
C ALA A 109 19.25 3.47 -2.64
N VAL A 110 18.69 4.54 -2.07
CA VAL A 110 19.48 5.61 -1.45
C VAL A 110 20.27 5.07 -0.25
N MET A 111 19.64 4.27 0.62
CA MET A 111 20.32 3.65 1.75
C MET A 111 21.47 2.75 1.31
N GLU A 112 21.23 1.85 0.37
CA GLU A 112 22.23 0.86 -0.04
C GLU A 112 23.36 1.47 -0.90
N PHE A 113 23.03 2.27 -1.91
CA PHE A 113 24.05 2.76 -2.86
C PHE A 113 24.69 4.09 -2.45
N VAL A 114 23.97 4.98 -1.76
CA VAL A 114 24.50 6.30 -1.39
C VAL A 114 25.11 6.28 0.01
N ILE A 115 24.39 5.69 0.98
CA ILE A 115 24.82 5.71 2.39
C ILE A 115 25.80 4.56 2.68
N LYS A 116 25.41 3.32 2.40
CA LYS A 116 26.26 2.13 2.60
C LYS A 116 27.33 1.95 1.50
N ARG A 117 27.22 2.72 0.40
CA ARG A 117 28.17 2.69 -0.73
C ARG A 117 28.36 1.30 -1.35
N GLN A 118 27.29 0.50 -1.39
CA GLN A 118 27.32 -0.79 -2.08
C GLN A 118 27.58 -0.61 -3.57
N SER A 119 28.26 -1.58 -4.20
CA SER A 119 28.49 -1.55 -5.65
C SER A 119 27.21 -1.92 -6.40
N ALA A 120 26.92 -1.21 -7.49
CA ALA A 120 25.79 -1.57 -8.35
C ALA A 120 26.09 -2.89 -9.08
N SER A 121 25.32 -3.93 -8.77
CA SER A 121 25.37 -5.23 -9.45
C SER A 121 24.00 -5.55 -10.07
N VAL A 122 23.98 -6.46 -11.04
CA VAL A 122 22.72 -6.94 -11.66
C VAL A 122 21.80 -7.56 -10.60
N LEU A 123 22.37 -8.27 -9.62
CA LEU A 123 21.64 -8.84 -8.49
C LEU A 123 20.98 -7.75 -7.63
N HIS A 124 21.71 -6.69 -7.28
CA HIS A 124 21.18 -5.58 -6.47
C HIS A 124 20.06 -4.83 -7.20
N GLY A 125 20.21 -4.64 -8.51
CA GLY A 125 19.15 -4.08 -9.36
C GLY A 125 17.90 -4.97 -9.40
N SER A 126 18.09 -6.28 -9.54
CA SER A 126 17.00 -7.27 -9.54
C SER A 126 16.22 -7.26 -8.22
N LEU A 127 16.91 -7.32 -7.08
CA LEU A 127 16.30 -7.30 -5.74
C LEU A 127 15.57 -5.98 -5.45
N THR A 128 16.11 -4.85 -5.90
CA THR A 128 15.43 -3.54 -5.79
C THR A 128 14.15 -3.53 -6.61
N ALA A 129 14.15 -4.11 -7.82
CA ALA A 129 12.96 -4.24 -8.65
C ALA A 129 11.91 -5.18 -8.02
N MET A 130 12.35 -6.30 -7.44
CA MET A 130 11.47 -7.20 -6.67
C MET A 130 10.78 -6.48 -5.51
N LEU A 131 11.52 -5.68 -4.75
CA LEU A 131 10.99 -4.86 -3.66
C LEU A 131 9.90 -3.90 -4.16
N VAL A 132 10.14 -3.20 -5.27
CA VAL A 132 9.16 -2.28 -5.85
C VAL A 132 7.89 -3.04 -6.27
N VAL A 133 8.05 -4.18 -6.93
CA VAL A 133 6.91 -5.02 -7.36
C VAL A 133 6.11 -5.49 -6.15
N GLN A 134 6.75 -5.99 -5.11
CA GLN A 134 6.09 -6.45 -3.88
C GLN A 134 5.43 -5.31 -3.08
N CYS A 135 6.04 -4.12 -3.05
CA CYS A 135 5.42 -2.93 -2.47
C CYS A 135 4.18 -2.49 -3.25
N LEU A 136 4.22 -2.52 -4.58
CA LEU A 136 3.08 -2.19 -5.44
C LEU A 136 1.91 -3.15 -5.17
N MET A 137 2.25 -4.43 -5.17
CA MET A 137 1.40 -5.56 -4.83
C MET A 137 0.69 -5.33 -3.48
N MET A 138 1.45 -5.12 -2.41
CA MET A 138 0.92 -4.81 -1.07
C MET A 138 -0.02 -3.60 -1.08
N ASN A 139 0.41 -2.49 -1.69
CA ASN A 139 -0.37 -1.24 -1.74
C ASN A 139 -1.72 -1.43 -2.45
N ILE A 140 -1.73 -2.12 -3.60
CA ILE A 140 -2.96 -2.38 -4.36
C ILE A 140 -3.91 -3.27 -3.54
N SER A 141 -3.40 -4.37 -2.97
CA SER A 141 -4.26 -5.31 -2.23
C SER A 141 -4.89 -4.67 -1.00
N ILE A 142 -4.11 -3.97 -0.16
CA ILE A 142 -4.66 -3.32 1.03
C ILE A 142 -5.49 -2.09 0.67
N GLY A 143 -5.13 -1.36 -0.38
CA GLY A 143 -5.93 -0.26 -0.89
C GLY A 143 -7.30 -0.72 -1.43
N LEU A 144 -7.37 -1.87 -2.10
CA LEU A 144 -8.67 -2.47 -2.48
C LEU A 144 -9.50 -2.85 -1.26
N VAL A 145 -8.90 -3.35 -0.18
CA VAL A 145 -9.60 -3.60 1.09
C VAL A 145 -10.15 -2.29 1.68
N GLN A 146 -9.35 -1.22 1.69
CA GLN A 146 -9.80 0.09 2.15
C GLN A 146 -10.99 0.62 1.31
N LEU A 147 -10.95 0.45 -0.02
CA LEU A 147 -12.06 0.82 -0.90
C LEU A 147 -13.32 -0.01 -0.62
N LEU A 148 -13.19 -1.33 -0.46
CA LEU A 148 -14.31 -2.22 -0.14
C LEU A 148 -15.01 -1.78 1.15
N LEU A 149 -14.24 -1.57 2.23
CA LEU A 149 -14.76 -1.11 3.52
C LEU A 149 -15.43 0.27 3.41
N SER A 150 -14.88 1.16 2.59
CA SER A 150 -15.49 2.47 2.32
C SER A 150 -16.82 2.33 1.57
N TYR A 151 -16.91 1.41 0.60
CA TYR A 151 -18.16 1.09 -0.10
C TYR A 151 -19.21 0.43 0.78
N MET A 152 -18.80 -0.33 1.79
CA MET A 152 -19.68 -0.82 2.85
C MET A 152 -20.22 0.30 3.77
N GLY A 153 -19.74 1.53 3.61
CA GLY A 153 -20.27 2.71 4.27
C GLY A 153 -19.42 3.27 5.40
N LEU A 154 -18.20 2.74 5.60
CA LEU A 154 -17.27 3.29 6.57
C LEU A 154 -16.59 4.55 6.01
N VAL A 155 -16.24 5.48 6.90
CA VAL A 155 -15.51 6.69 6.53
C VAL A 155 -14.07 6.33 6.20
N MET A 156 -13.63 6.65 4.98
CA MET A 156 -12.32 6.24 4.44
C MET A 156 -11.13 6.61 5.33
N GLU A 157 -11.17 7.79 5.98
CA GLU A 157 -10.15 8.24 6.92
C GLU A 157 -10.04 7.33 8.15
N HIS A 158 -11.18 6.88 8.69
CA HIS A 158 -11.21 5.97 9.83
C HIS A 158 -10.73 4.58 9.40
N VAL A 159 -11.13 4.12 8.21
CA VAL A 159 -10.65 2.85 7.66
C VAL A 159 -9.14 2.86 7.49
N ALA A 160 -8.57 3.94 6.94
CA ALA A 160 -7.11 4.09 6.81
C ALA A 160 -6.42 4.02 8.17
N ALA A 161 -6.90 4.79 9.16
CA ALA A 161 -6.32 4.80 10.50
C ALA A 161 -6.37 3.41 11.15
N VAL A 162 -7.51 2.72 11.04
CA VAL A 162 -7.68 1.36 11.57
C VAL A 162 -6.76 0.37 10.86
N LEU A 163 -6.62 0.42 9.53
CA LEU A 163 -5.72 -0.46 8.80
C LEU A 163 -4.26 -0.19 9.17
N ILE A 164 -3.84 1.08 9.25
CA ILE A 164 -2.48 1.45 9.68
C ILE A 164 -2.21 0.91 11.08
N ALA A 165 -3.13 1.13 12.03
CA ALA A 165 -3.00 0.62 13.39
C ALA A 165 -2.97 -0.91 13.45
N LEU A 166 -3.83 -1.58 12.68
CA LEU A 166 -3.89 -3.03 12.58
C LEU A 166 -2.55 -3.60 12.10
N PHE A 167 -1.99 -3.06 11.01
CA PHE A 167 -0.71 -3.54 10.48
C PHE A 167 0.46 -3.22 11.42
N ALA A 168 0.46 -2.08 12.10
CA ALA A 168 1.48 -1.75 13.10
C ALA A 168 1.42 -2.67 14.33
N ILE A 169 0.23 -2.89 14.89
CA ILE A 169 0.03 -3.78 16.05
C ILE A 169 0.33 -5.22 15.67
N ALA A 170 -0.14 -5.67 14.50
CA ALA A 170 0.14 -7.01 14.02
C ALA A 170 1.65 -7.24 13.84
N GLN A 171 2.35 -6.31 13.21
CA GLN A 171 3.80 -6.39 13.08
C GLN A 171 4.48 -6.54 14.44
N TRP A 172 4.10 -5.73 15.43
CA TRP A 172 4.64 -5.83 16.79
C TRP A 172 4.32 -7.16 17.47
N LEU A 173 3.05 -7.58 17.47
CA LEU A 173 2.58 -8.80 18.12
C LEU A 173 3.22 -10.06 17.52
N LEU A 174 3.55 -10.01 16.23
CA LEU A 174 4.02 -11.15 15.46
C LEU A 174 5.54 -11.17 15.27
N THR A 175 6.24 -10.11 15.68
CA THR A 175 7.71 -10.07 15.73
C THR A 175 8.33 -11.27 16.48
N PRO A 176 7.79 -11.75 17.62
CA PRO A 176 8.37 -12.88 18.36
C PRO A 176 8.06 -14.27 17.79
N LEU A 177 7.16 -14.40 16.79
CA LEU A 177 6.83 -15.70 16.19
C LEU A 177 7.89 -16.09 15.15
N VAL A 178 8.65 -17.14 15.47
CA VAL A 178 9.87 -17.57 14.76
C VAL A 178 9.58 -18.09 13.33
N ASP A 179 8.38 -18.60 13.04
CA ASP A 179 8.18 -19.50 11.89
C ASP A 179 7.14 -19.06 10.84
N GLY A 180 7.14 -17.80 10.41
CA GLY A 180 6.50 -17.41 9.13
C GLY A 180 4.97 -17.52 9.02
N ALA A 181 4.27 -18.23 9.92
CA ALA A 181 2.81 -18.40 9.92
C ALA A 181 2.08 -17.07 10.13
N ALA A 182 2.65 -16.24 11.01
CA ALA A 182 2.24 -14.87 11.20
C ALA A 182 2.48 -13.98 9.96
N ARG A 183 3.45 -14.33 9.11
CA ARG A 183 3.78 -13.57 7.89
C ARG A 183 2.87 -13.95 6.73
N MET A 184 2.40 -15.21 6.67
CA MET A 184 1.40 -15.67 5.69
C MET A 184 0.02 -15.03 5.87
N MET A 185 -0.40 -14.74 7.11
CA MET A 185 -1.70 -14.09 7.36
C MET A 185 -1.72 -12.60 6.98
N PHE A 186 -0.58 -11.91 7.05
CA PHE A 186 -0.51 -10.44 6.92
C PHE A 186 0.10 -9.96 5.60
N TYR A 187 1.05 -10.72 5.05
CA TYR A 187 1.58 -10.51 3.72
C TYR A 187 1.11 -11.68 2.88
N PHE A 188 0.11 -11.45 2.04
CA PHE A 188 -0.34 -12.37 0.98
C PHE A 188 0.79 -12.83 0.00
N TRP A 189 2.06 -12.56 0.32
CA TRP A 189 3.25 -12.52 -0.52
C TRP A 189 4.42 -13.26 0.14
N TYR A 190 4.15 -14.45 0.70
CA TYR A 190 5.17 -15.34 1.24
C TYR A 190 5.43 -16.49 0.26
N PRO A 191 6.68 -16.98 0.08
CA PRO A 191 7.92 -16.58 0.77
C PRO A 191 8.55 -15.31 0.19
N ILE A 192 9.18 -14.49 1.04
CA ILE A 192 10.13 -13.45 0.58
C ILE A 192 11.36 -14.20 0.06
N SER A 193 11.41 -14.43 -1.25
CA SER A 193 12.48 -15.14 -1.94
C SER A 193 13.31 -14.13 -2.75
N PRO A 194 14.64 -14.28 -2.81
CA PRO A 194 15.48 -13.50 -3.72
C PRO A 194 15.36 -13.96 -5.18
N ASP A 195 14.44 -14.89 -5.50
CA ASP A 195 14.25 -15.46 -6.84
C ASP A 195 12.92 -15.02 -7.49
N TRP A 196 13.00 -14.59 -8.76
CA TRP A 196 11.83 -14.14 -9.52
C TRP A 196 10.80 -15.24 -9.76
N SER A 197 11.24 -16.49 -9.94
CA SER A 197 10.34 -17.63 -10.13
C SER A 197 9.38 -17.77 -8.96
N ASP A 198 9.91 -17.67 -7.74
CA ASP A 198 9.14 -17.81 -6.51
C ASP A 198 8.20 -16.63 -6.31
N ILE A 199 8.67 -15.41 -6.58
CA ILE A 199 7.83 -14.21 -6.51
C ILE A 199 6.67 -14.31 -7.50
N VAL A 200 6.92 -14.71 -8.74
CA VAL A 200 5.87 -14.81 -9.76
C VAL A 200 4.84 -15.89 -9.38
N ILE A 201 5.31 -17.09 -9.07
CA ILE A 201 4.42 -18.24 -8.83
C ILE A 201 3.68 -18.11 -7.50
N CYS A 202 4.40 -17.78 -6.42
CA CYS A 202 3.85 -17.81 -5.07
C CYS A 202 3.23 -16.49 -4.63
N GLN A 203 3.49 -15.37 -5.32
CA GLN A 203 3.02 -14.06 -4.87
C GLN A 203 2.19 -13.32 -5.94
N VAL A 204 2.71 -13.16 -7.16
CA VAL A 204 2.05 -12.39 -8.22
C VAL A 204 0.74 -13.05 -8.64
N ILE A 205 0.75 -14.35 -8.92
CA ILE A 205 -0.45 -15.09 -9.36
C ILE A 205 -1.56 -15.06 -8.29
N PRO A 206 -1.31 -15.41 -7.01
CA PRO A 206 -2.34 -15.32 -5.97
C PRO A 206 -2.91 -13.91 -5.79
N CYS A 207 -2.07 -12.89 -5.94
CA CYS A 207 -2.53 -11.51 -5.89
C CYS A 207 -3.51 -11.15 -6.99
N PHE A 208 -3.25 -11.55 -8.23
CA PHE A 208 -4.21 -11.27 -9.29
C PHE A 208 -5.56 -11.88 -8.95
N GLY A 209 -5.58 -13.12 -8.44
CA GLY A 209 -6.79 -13.75 -7.92
C GLY A 209 -7.46 -12.93 -6.80
N PHE A 210 -6.69 -12.54 -5.78
CA PHE A 210 -7.19 -11.77 -4.64
C PHE A 210 -7.73 -10.38 -5.03
N CYS A 211 -6.98 -9.64 -5.85
CA CYS A 211 -7.38 -8.33 -6.35
C CYS A 211 -8.63 -8.42 -7.23
N SER A 212 -8.73 -9.44 -8.09
CA SER A 212 -9.96 -9.69 -8.87
C SER A 212 -11.16 -9.98 -7.97
N LEU A 213 -10.99 -10.79 -6.92
CA LEU A 213 -12.05 -11.06 -5.94
C LEU A 213 -12.49 -9.80 -5.20
N LEU A 214 -11.55 -8.95 -4.77
CA LEU A 214 -11.86 -7.68 -4.12
C LEU A 214 -12.56 -6.69 -5.04
N ILE A 215 -12.15 -6.58 -6.31
CA ILE A 215 -12.85 -5.74 -7.29
C ILE A 215 -14.29 -6.23 -7.47
N MET A 216 -14.51 -7.53 -7.58
CA MET A 216 -15.87 -8.11 -7.64
C MET A 216 -16.66 -7.83 -6.37
N ALA A 217 -16.05 -7.95 -5.19
CA ALA A 217 -16.69 -7.60 -3.91
C ALA A 217 -17.07 -6.12 -3.85
N CYS A 218 -16.21 -5.21 -4.33
CA CYS A 218 -16.52 -3.78 -4.44
C CYS A 218 -17.74 -3.53 -5.33
N ILE A 219 -17.81 -4.20 -6.49
CA ILE A 219 -18.95 -4.11 -7.41
C ILE A 219 -20.24 -4.58 -6.73
N VAL A 220 -20.20 -5.71 -6.03
CA VAL A 220 -21.36 -6.27 -5.31
C VAL A 220 -21.81 -5.35 -4.17
N ALA A 221 -20.86 -4.90 -3.33
CA ALA A 221 -21.14 -3.99 -2.22
C ALA A 221 -21.78 -2.69 -2.73
N PHE A 222 -21.25 -2.12 -3.81
CA PHE A 222 -21.81 -0.92 -4.42
C PHE A 222 -23.25 -1.16 -4.91
N ASN A 223 -23.46 -2.20 -5.73
CA ASN A 223 -24.78 -2.51 -6.29
C ASN A 223 -25.85 -2.81 -5.23
N SER A 224 -25.47 -3.39 -4.10
CA SER A 224 -26.39 -3.66 -2.98
C SER A 224 -26.89 -2.37 -2.33
N ARG A 225 -26.05 -1.33 -2.29
CA ARG A 225 -26.36 -0.04 -1.65
C ARG A 225 -27.25 0.84 -2.52
N ASP A 226 -27.11 0.75 -3.84
CA ASP A 226 -28.02 1.43 -4.79
C ASP A 226 -29.47 0.93 -4.66
N ARG A 227 -29.67 -0.35 -4.30
CA ARG A 227 -31.00 -0.94 -4.13
C ARG A 227 -31.72 -0.54 -2.83
N LEU A 228 -31.00 -0.07 -1.81
CA LEU A 228 -31.58 0.35 -0.52
C LEU A 228 -32.25 1.74 -0.58
N LYS A 229 -32.35 2.35 -1.76
CA LYS A 229 -33.05 3.63 -2.01
C LYS A 229 -34.37 3.50 -2.77
N ASN A 230 -34.80 2.28 -3.08
CA ASN A 230 -36.14 1.97 -3.60
C ASN A 230 -36.98 1.30 -2.52
#